data_AF-E4U7T5-F1
#
_entry.id   AF-E4U7T5-F1
#
_cell.length_a   1.000
_cell.length_b   1.000
_cell.length_c   1.000
_cell.angle_alpha   90.00
_cell.angle_beta   90.00
_cell.angle_gamma   90.00
#
_symmetry.space_group_name_H-M   'P 1'
#
loop_
_entity.id
_entity.type
_entity.pdbx_description
1 polymer ?
#
loop_
_entity_poly.entity_id
_entity_poly.type
_entity_poly.pdbx_seq_one_letter_code
_entity_poly.pdbx_strand_id
1 'polypeptide(L)'
;MAARGDWLEYTRERAPEGVPQDVYDVVRRWLETHEVAEVDLEPMNGYYAIHINGAPEPVPGVFLPKTLEHDPQAVRDLLDAAFAVYEQEIAAH
;
A
#
# COMPACT_ATOMS: atom_id res chain seq x y z
N MET A 1 -14.19 -15.35 1.95
CA MET A 1 -12.75 -15.03 1.90
C MET A 1 -12.34 -15.13 0.45
N ALA A 2 -12.26 -14.00 -0.26
CA ALA A 2 -11.67 -14.00 -1.60
C ALA A 2 -10.22 -14.47 -1.46
N ALA A 3 -9.75 -15.32 -2.37
CA ALA A 3 -8.36 -15.72 -2.37
C ALA A 3 -7.50 -14.45 -2.60
N ARG A 4 -6.52 -14.18 -1.72
CA ARG A 4 -5.55 -13.07 -1.87
C ARG A 4 -4.61 -13.21 -3.07
N GLY A 5 -4.93 -14.07 -4.04
CA GLY A 5 -4.04 -14.42 -5.16
C GLY A 5 -3.64 -13.24 -6.04
N ASP A 6 -4.45 -12.18 -6.05
CA ASP A 6 -4.26 -10.99 -6.89
C ASP A 6 -3.83 -9.74 -6.09
N TRP A 7 -3.58 -9.88 -4.78
CA TRP A 7 -3.13 -8.76 -3.94
C TRP A 7 -1.66 -8.46 -4.18
N LEU A 8 -1.30 -7.18 -4.21
CA LEU A 8 0.11 -6.78 -4.21
C LEU A 8 0.55 -6.56 -2.77
N GLU A 9 1.23 -7.57 -2.22
CA GLU A 9 1.74 -7.57 -0.85
C GLU A 9 3.18 -7.05 -0.82
N TYR A 10 3.39 -5.92 -0.16
CA TYR A 10 4.71 -5.31 0.04
C TYR A 10 5.15 -5.48 1.50
N THR A 11 6.35 -6.01 1.70
CA THR A 11 7.03 -6.01 2.99
C THR A 11 8.43 -5.43 2.85
N ARG A 12 9.14 -5.26 3.97
CA ARG A 12 10.54 -4.79 3.93
C ARG A 12 11.49 -5.77 3.25
N GLU A 13 11.08 -7.03 3.12
CA GLU A 13 11.91 -8.13 2.63
C GLU A 13 11.43 -8.66 1.27
N ARG A 14 10.19 -8.38 0.89
CA ARG A 14 9.54 -8.97 -0.29
C ARG A 14 8.74 -7.94 -1.07
N ALA A 15 8.90 -8.00 -2.39
CA ALA A 15 8.07 -7.30 -3.36
C ALA A 15 7.05 -8.26 -3.99
N PRO A 16 5.90 -7.75 -4.47
CA PRO A 16 5.02 -8.50 -5.37
C PRO A 16 5.71 -8.85 -6.69
N GLU A 17 5.32 -9.95 -7.30
CA GLU A 17 5.86 -10.37 -8.59
C GLU A 17 5.43 -9.42 -9.71
N GLY A 18 6.35 -9.07 -10.61
CA GLY A 18 6.08 -8.17 -11.74
C GLY A 18 6.16 -6.68 -11.43
N VAL A 19 6.33 -6.29 -10.15
CA VAL A 19 6.51 -4.88 -9.77
C VAL A 19 7.94 -4.42 -10.10
N PRO A 20 8.10 -3.24 -10.72
CA PRO A 20 9.40 -2.63 -10.95
C PRO A 20 10.23 -2.44 -9.66
N GLN A 21 11.53 -2.66 -9.75
CA GLN A 21 12.44 -2.58 -8.60
C GLN A 21 12.45 -1.18 -7.95
N ASP A 22 12.32 -0.11 -8.74
CA ASP A 22 12.28 1.27 -8.27
C ASP A 22 11.02 1.58 -7.45
N VAL A 23 9.85 1.05 -7.87
CA VAL A 23 8.63 1.09 -7.06
C VAL A 23 8.85 0.34 -5.74
N TYR A 24 9.41 -0.88 -5.79
CA TYR A 24 9.69 -1.63 -4.57
C TYR A 24 10.66 -0.92 -3.64
N ASP A 25 11.75 -0.34 -4.14
CA ASP A 25 12.73 0.39 -3.32
C ASP A 25 12.08 1.58 -2.60
N VAL A 26 11.16 2.27 -3.26
CA VAL A 26 10.39 3.37 -2.67
C VAL A 26 9.45 2.86 -1.58
N VAL A 27 8.66 1.82 -1.85
CA VAL A 27 7.75 1.25 -0.84
C VAL A 27 8.53 0.68 0.34
N ARG A 28 9.63 -0.03 0.10
CA ARG A 28 10.51 -0.60 1.14
C ARG A 28 11.06 0.50 2.05
N ARG A 29 11.60 1.57 1.47
CA ARG A 29 12.10 2.72 2.24
C ARG A 29 10.99 3.42 3.02
N TRP A 30 9.81 3.49 2.43
CA TRP A 30 8.63 4.06 3.07
C TRP A 30 8.21 3.24 4.30
N LEU A 31 8.16 1.91 4.17
CA LEU A 31 7.88 0.96 5.26
C LEU A 31 8.89 1.08 6.42
N GLU A 32 10.18 1.26 6.08
CA GLU A 32 11.24 1.50 7.07
C GLU A 32 11.07 2.85 7.79
N THR A 33 10.71 3.90 7.06
CA THR A 33 10.61 5.28 7.59
C THR A 33 9.43 5.45 8.54
N HIS A 34 8.28 4.86 8.22
CA HIS A 34 7.04 4.97 9.00
C HIS A 34 6.85 3.83 10.01
N GLU A 35 7.86 2.99 10.20
CA GLU A 35 7.83 1.80 11.06
C GLU A 35 6.66 0.83 10.75
N VAL A 36 6.17 0.83 9.50
CA VAL A 36 5.12 -0.07 8.99
C VAL A 36 5.75 -1.41 8.59
N ALA A 37 5.11 -2.51 8.97
CA ALA A 37 5.57 -3.88 8.68
C ALA A 37 5.23 -4.32 7.24
N GLU A 38 4.01 -4.05 6.81
CA GLU A 38 3.48 -4.46 5.51
C GLU A 38 2.45 -3.46 4.97
N VAL A 39 2.37 -3.40 3.64
CA VAL A 39 1.32 -2.70 2.89
C VAL A 39 0.75 -3.69 1.88
N ASP A 40 -0.57 -3.85 1.88
CA ASP A 40 -1.25 -4.65 0.89
C ASP A 40 -2.13 -3.78 -0.01
N LEU A 41 -2.08 -4.05 -1.31
CA LEU A 41 -2.94 -3.41 -2.29
C LEU A 41 -4.01 -4.40 -2.77
N GLU A 42 -5.25 -4.19 -2.31
CA GLU A 42 -6.40 -4.98 -2.73
C GLU A 42 -6.89 -4.51 -4.11
N PRO A 43 -6.89 -5.36 -5.15
CA PRO A 43 -7.33 -4.96 -6.47
C PRO A 43 -8.84 -4.71 -6.50
N MET A 44 -9.22 -3.51 -6.92
CA MET A 44 -10.59 -3.11 -7.24
C MET A 44 -10.73 -2.82 -8.74
N ASN A 45 -11.94 -2.45 -9.18
CA ASN A 45 -12.21 -2.07 -10.57
C ASN A 45 -11.50 -0.75 -10.94
N GLY A 46 -10.29 -0.85 -11.51
CA GLY A 46 -9.48 0.29 -11.97
C GLY A 46 -8.54 0.91 -10.91
N TYR A 47 -8.63 0.46 -9.67
CA TYR A 47 -7.84 0.99 -8.54
C TYR A 47 -7.36 -0.14 -7.62
N TYR A 48 -6.51 0.20 -6.65
CA TYR A 48 -6.22 -0.60 -5.48
C TYR A 48 -6.69 0.13 -4.21
N ALA A 49 -7.34 -0.60 -3.32
CA ALA A 49 -7.52 -0.17 -1.94
C ALA A 49 -6.27 -0.51 -1.13
N ILE A 50 -5.89 0.37 -0.21
CA ILE A 50 -4.62 0.28 0.52
C ILE A 50 -4.90 -0.24 1.93
N HIS A 51 -4.22 -1.30 2.33
CA HIS A 51 -4.20 -1.81 3.70
C HIS A 51 -2.82 -1.59 4.30
N ILE A 52 -2.76 -1.18 5.57
CA ILE A 52 -1.52 -0.92 6.30
C ILE A 52 -1.47 -1.87 7.48
N ASN A 53 -0.34 -2.56 7.68
CA ASN A 53 -0.11 -3.51 8.78
C ASN A 53 -1.19 -4.61 8.89
N GLY A 54 -1.67 -5.12 7.76
CA GLY A 54 -2.68 -6.18 7.75
C GLY A 54 -4.03 -5.75 8.32
N ALA A 55 -4.32 -4.44 8.34
CA ALA A 55 -5.60 -3.92 8.79
C ALA A 55 -6.77 -4.59 8.04
N PRO A 56 -7.84 -5.00 8.74
CA PRO A 56 -8.96 -5.72 8.12
C PRO A 56 -9.76 -4.85 7.16
N GLU A 57 -9.76 -3.53 7.39
CA GLU A 57 -10.41 -2.54 6.54
C GLU A 57 -9.34 -1.73 5.80
N PRO A 58 -9.58 -1.38 4.52
CA PRO A 58 -8.69 -0.50 3.78
C PRO A 58 -8.75 0.92 4.34
N VAL A 59 -7.69 1.68 4.10
CA VAL A 59 -7.65 3.10 4.45
C VAL A 59 -8.75 3.85 3.68
N PRO A 60 -9.67 4.55 4.37
CA PRO A 60 -10.81 5.16 3.73
C PRO A 60 -10.41 6.36 2.87
N GLY A 61 -11.00 6.43 1.67
CA GLY A 61 -10.87 7.59 0.78
C GLY A 61 -9.54 7.71 0.03
N VAL A 62 -8.60 6.77 0.22
CA VAL A 62 -7.31 6.76 -0.48
C VAL A 62 -7.20 5.49 -1.33
N PHE A 63 -7.07 5.67 -2.65
CA PHE A 63 -7.02 4.58 -3.62
C PHE A 63 -5.91 4.84 -4.64
N LEU A 64 -5.14 3.81 -4.99
CA LEU A 64 -4.12 3.86 -6.03
C LEU A 64 -4.70 3.48 -7.38
N PRO A 65 -4.75 4.37 -8.40
CA PRO A 65 -5.14 3.97 -9.75
C PRO A 65 -4.17 2.93 -10.30
N LYS A 66 -4.69 1.85 -10.92
CA LYS A 66 -3.85 0.80 -11.51
C LYS A 66 -2.89 1.34 -12.59
N THR A 67 -3.28 2.40 -13.28
CA THR A 67 -2.43 3.08 -14.27
C THR A 67 -1.15 3.70 -13.67
N LEU A 68 -1.09 3.87 -12.35
CA LEU A 68 0.02 4.48 -11.63
C LEU A 68 0.78 3.48 -10.75
N GLU A 69 0.44 2.19 -10.80
CA GLU A 69 1.09 1.15 -9.96
C GLU A 69 2.60 1.00 -10.24
N HIS A 70 3.03 1.44 -11.43
CA HIS A 70 4.43 1.42 -11.87
C HIS A 70 5.12 2.79 -11.74
N ASP A 71 4.46 3.79 -11.16
CA ASP A 71 5.04 5.11 -10.92
C ASP A 71 5.50 5.22 -9.44
N PRO A 72 6.82 5.19 -9.17
CA PRO A 72 7.32 5.18 -7.80
C PRO A 72 6.91 6.42 -6.99
N GLN A 73 6.83 7.59 -7.63
CA GLN A 73 6.48 8.82 -6.93
C GLN A 73 4.98 8.85 -6.63
N ALA A 74 4.14 8.46 -7.58
CA ALA A 74 2.69 8.39 -7.36
C ALA A 74 2.33 7.39 -6.26
N VAL A 75 2.99 6.22 -6.25
CA VAL A 75 2.82 5.22 -5.18
C VAL A 75 3.20 5.81 -3.83
N ARG A 76 4.36 6.47 -3.72
CA ARG A 76 4.79 7.12 -2.47
C ARG A 76 3.80 8.16 -1.97
N ASP A 77 3.39 9.08 -2.84
CA ASP A 77 2.50 10.19 -2.45
C ASP A 77 1.16 9.65 -1.92
N LEU A 78 0.67 8.56 -2.51
CA LEU A 78 -0.54 7.88 -2.05
C LEU A 78 -0.34 7.11 -0.75
N LEU A 79 0.83 6.50 -0.52
CA LEU A 79 1.15 5.87 0.76
C LEU A 79 1.26 6.91 1.88
N ASP A 80 1.89 8.06 1.63
CA ASP A 80 1.95 9.18 2.58
C ASP A 80 0.53 9.68 2.92
N ALA A 81 -0.34 9.83 1.92
CA ALA A 81 -1.75 10.20 2.14
C ALA A 81 -2.52 9.12 2.91
N ALA A 82 -2.31 7.84 2.60
CA ALA A 82 -2.98 6.73 3.28
C ALA A 82 -2.56 6.63 4.74
N PHE A 83 -1.27 6.78 5.03
CA PHE A 83 -0.76 6.72 6.39
C PHE A 83 -1.24 7.89 7.25
N ALA A 84 -1.35 9.09 6.68
CA ALA A 84 -1.93 10.23 7.40
C ALA A 84 -3.39 10.00 7.83
N VAL A 85 -4.17 9.26 7.03
CA VAL A 85 -5.54 8.86 7.40
C VAL A 85 -5.51 7.72 8.43
N TYR A 86 -4.68 6.71 8.20
CA TYR A 86 -4.50 5.57 9.11
C TYR A 86 -4.10 6.00 10.54
N GLU A 87 -3.17 6.96 10.67
CA GLU A 87 -2.78 7.51 11.97
C GLU A 87 -3.93 8.25 12.68
N GLN A 88 -4.81 8.93 11.94
CA GLN A 88 -5.99 9.57 12.51
C GLN A 88 -7.01 8.55 13.04
N GLU A 89 -7.22 7.47 12.30
CA GLU A 89 -8.12 6.38 12.71
C GLU A 89 -7.58 5.63 13.93
N ILE A 90 -6.27 5.37 14.00
CA ILE A 90 -5.65 4.80 15.21
C ILE A 90 -5.74 5.75 16.40
N ALA A 91 -5.42 7.02 16.22
CA ALA A 91 -5.45 7.99 17.31
C ALA A 91 -6.87 8.27 17.85
N ALA A 92 -7.90 7.91 17.07
CA ALA A 92 -9.30 8.01 17.49
C ALA A 92 -9.76 6.86 18.41
N HIS A 93 -8.93 5.83 18.62
CA HIS A 93 -9.23 4.63 19.39
C HIS A 93 -8.24 4.41 20.56
#